data_AF-A0A9P8AAN7-F1
#
_entry.id   AF-A0A9P8AAN7-F1
#
_cell.length_a   1.000
_cell.length_b   1.000
_cell.length_c   1.000
_cell.angle_alpha   90.00
_cell.angle_beta   90.00
_cell.angle_gamma   90.00
#
_symmetry.space_group_name_H-M   'P 1'
#
loop_
_entity.id
_entity.type
_entity.pdbx_description
1 polymer ?
#
loop_
_entity_poly.entity_id
_entity_poly.type
_entity_poly.pdbx_seq_one_letter_code
_entity_poly.pdbx_strand_id
1 'polypeptide(L)'
;MHSAALALRLSAFVTVATALQITSDNPAFLAAGRAGCITASSNTTGAPVVIQDCGVGVSGQNWAFVQSSEPQPLTVLGDKCLDVIDGNNADGTKLQIWTCVPGSTNQLFIPFADSIYQWAGTNKCIDLTDGNISNGNQVQIWTCDSNNSNQMWTANSVSPPPPVQTVRLLATGAGQHAASVCMAAPSNADGTTVALASCGDLSTVNWVLPPQGANPNTFTGQIKTADGTKCLDVRDGNPSNGNLLQIWSCIDGNTNQLWQVTKPENLTTVSISWVGQNKCVDVKDGVYTAGTDLQLWDCDPNPLNPSNINQLWSIFN
;
A
#
# COMPACT_ATOMS: atom_id res chain seq x y z
N MET A 1 -39.33 -58.92 32.95
CA MET A 1 -38.67 -58.17 31.87
C MET A 1 -39.24 -56.76 31.90
N HIS A 2 -38.52 -55.81 32.50
CA HIS A 2 -38.94 -54.40 32.58
C HIS A 2 -38.16 -53.62 31.53
N SER A 3 -38.84 -53.13 30.49
CA SER A 3 -38.26 -52.17 29.54
C SER A 3 -38.78 -50.78 29.86
N ALA A 4 -37.87 -49.90 30.27
CA ALA A 4 -38.12 -48.48 30.48
C ALA A 4 -38.19 -47.75 29.12
N ALA A 5 -39.25 -46.98 28.91
CA ALA A 5 -39.37 -46.08 27.76
C ALA A 5 -38.62 -44.77 28.07
N LEU A 6 -37.62 -44.44 27.24
CA LEU A 6 -36.84 -43.21 27.32
C LEU A 6 -37.64 -42.07 26.64
N ALA A 7 -38.15 -41.13 27.43
CA ALA A 7 -38.80 -39.93 26.91
C ALA A 7 -37.75 -38.93 26.42
N LEU A 8 -37.67 -38.73 25.10
CA LEU A 8 -36.80 -37.72 24.49
C LEU A 8 -37.44 -36.34 24.66
N ARG A 9 -36.88 -35.50 25.52
CA ARG A 9 -37.27 -34.08 25.63
C ARG A 9 -36.70 -33.32 24.44
N LEU A 10 -37.57 -32.80 23.58
CA LEU A 10 -37.18 -31.91 22.50
C LEU A 10 -36.97 -30.50 23.07
N SER A 11 -35.73 -30.13 23.34
CA SER A 11 -35.37 -28.74 23.67
C SER A 11 -35.34 -27.92 22.39
N ALA A 12 -36.32 -27.05 22.19
CA ALA A 12 -36.28 -26.05 21.13
C ALA A 12 -35.21 -25.01 21.48
N PHE A 13 -34.06 -25.08 20.81
CA PHE A 13 -33.07 -24.00 20.84
C PHE A 13 -33.62 -22.86 19.99
N VAL A 14 -34.06 -21.78 20.64
CA VAL A 14 -34.19 -20.48 19.99
C VAL A 14 -32.76 -19.99 19.80
N THR A 15 -32.22 -20.14 18.60
CA THR A 15 -31.01 -19.42 18.20
C THR A 15 -31.38 -17.95 18.11
N VAL A 16 -31.07 -17.20 19.16
CA VAL A 16 -30.89 -15.75 19.02
C VAL A 16 -29.70 -15.59 18.08
N ALA A 17 -29.93 -15.12 16.87
CA ALA A 17 -28.85 -14.67 16.00
C ALA A 17 -28.14 -13.55 16.75
N THR A 18 -27.00 -13.86 17.36
CA THR A 18 -26.06 -12.86 17.82
C THR A 18 -25.70 -12.04 16.59
N ALA A 19 -26.05 -10.76 16.59
CA ALA A 19 -25.49 -9.82 15.63
C ALA A 19 -23.97 -10.00 15.64
N LEU A 20 -23.37 -10.21 14.46
CA LEU A 20 -21.92 -10.22 14.33
C LEU A 20 -21.40 -8.95 15.03
N GLN A 21 -20.58 -9.14 16.07
CA GLN A 21 -19.83 -8.02 16.62
C GLN A 21 -18.91 -7.52 15.51
N ILE A 22 -19.15 -6.28 15.08
CA ILE A 22 -18.29 -5.53 14.18
C ILE A 22 -16.94 -5.37 14.91
N THR A 23 -15.97 -6.22 14.61
CA THR A 23 -14.58 -5.99 15.02
C THR A 23 -14.03 -4.83 14.20
N SER A 24 -13.15 -4.03 14.80
CA SER A 24 -12.66 -2.74 14.29
C SER A 24 -11.75 -2.81 13.05
N ASP A 25 -11.90 -3.81 12.18
CA ASP A 25 -11.04 -4.01 11.02
C ASP A 25 -11.73 -3.45 9.78
N ASN A 26 -11.50 -2.16 9.57
CA ASN A 26 -12.23 -1.34 8.63
C ASN A 26 -12.06 -1.79 7.16
N PRO A 27 -13.16 -1.83 6.39
CA PRO A 27 -13.11 -2.15 4.98
C PRO A 27 -12.61 -0.95 4.16
N ALA A 28 -11.50 -1.18 3.46
CA ALA A 28 -11.00 -0.34 2.39
C ALA A 28 -11.69 -0.76 1.09
N PHE A 29 -12.36 0.16 0.42
CA PHE A 29 -12.84 -0.08 -0.93
C PHE A 29 -11.67 -0.08 -1.92
N LEU A 30 -11.22 -1.26 -2.35
CA LEU A 30 -10.40 -1.37 -3.56
C LEU A 30 -11.34 -1.24 -4.77
N ALA A 31 -11.04 -0.30 -5.67
CA ALA A 31 -11.59 -0.36 -7.02
C ALA A 31 -11.09 -1.67 -7.65
N ALA A 32 -11.99 -2.61 -7.94
CA ALA A 32 -11.68 -4.03 -8.11
C ALA A 32 -10.40 -4.30 -8.91
N GLY A 33 -9.40 -4.88 -8.23
CA GLY A 33 -8.12 -5.29 -8.80
C GLY A 33 -7.10 -4.16 -9.03
N ARG A 34 -7.39 -2.92 -8.63
CA ARG A 34 -6.49 -1.77 -8.73
C ARG A 34 -6.14 -1.23 -7.34
N ALA A 35 -4.91 -0.75 -7.15
CA ALA A 35 -4.47 -0.17 -5.88
C ALA A 35 -5.09 1.22 -5.69
N GLY A 36 -5.89 1.41 -4.64
CA GLY A 36 -6.53 2.67 -4.28
C GLY A 36 -7.71 2.47 -3.35
N CYS A 37 -7.91 3.39 -2.41
CA CYS A 37 -8.90 3.35 -1.34
C CYS A 37 -9.84 4.56 -1.41
N ILE A 38 -11.15 4.31 -1.31
CA ILE A 38 -12.11 5.40 -1.13
C ILE A 38 -11.87 6.10 0.22
N THR A 39 -11.71 7.41 0.17
CA THR A 39 -11.20 8.20 1.28
C THR A 39 -12.02 9.48 1.44
N ALA A 40 -12.55 9.72 2.64
CA ALA A 40 -12.99 11.05 3.03
C ALA A 40 -11.76 11.97 3.14
N SER A 41 -11.66 12.98 2.27
CA SER A 41 -10.48 13.85 2.18
C SER A 41 -10.22 14.69 3.45
N SER A 42 -11.25 14.91 4.27
CA SER A 42 -11.14 15.47 5.62
C SER A 42 -12.39 15.11 6.44
N ASN A 43 -12.47 15.56 7.70
CA ASN A 43 -13.67 15.38 8.55
C ASN A 43 -14.68 16.54 8.46
N THR A 44 -14.55 17.46 7.50
CA THR A 44 -15.54 18.51 7.31
C THR A 44 -16.76 17.98 6.57
N THR A 45 -17.96 18.31 7.02
CA THR A 45 -19.19 18.07 6.25
C THR A 45 -19.08 18.71 4.87
N GLY A 46 -19.37 17.93 3.82
CA GLY A 46 -19.16 18.31 2.42
C GLY A 46 -17.77 17.99 1.87
N ALA A 47 -16.88 17.35 2.65
CA ALA A 47 -15.57 16.98 2.14
C ALA A 47 -15.69 15.98 0.98
N PRO A 48 -14.93 16.16 -0.11
CA PRO A 48 -14.87 15.22 -1.21
C PRO A 48 -14.53 13.80 -0.77
N VAL A 49 -15.19 12.83 -1.40
CA VAL A 49 -14.82 11.42 -1.32
C VAL A 49 -13.95 11.10 -2.53
N VAL A 50 -12.69 10.75 -2.29
CA VAL A 50 -11.64 10.62 -3.31
C VAL A 50 -11.01 9.23 -3.28
N ILE A 51 -10.28 8.88 -4.32
CA ILE A 51 -9.29 7.80 -4.26
C ILE A 51 -7.99 8.32 -3.64
N GLN A 52 -7.41 7.54 -2.74
CA GLN A 52 -6.05 7.72 -2.21
C GLN A 52 -5.35 6.38 -2.08
N ASP A 53 -4.04 6.40 -1.94
CA ASP A 53 -3.28 5.24 -1.47
C ASP A 53 -3.85 4.72 -0.15
N CYS A 54 -3.97 3.40 -0.07
CA CYS A 54 -4.48 2.72 1.12
C CYS A 54 -3.46 2.81 2.27
N GLY A 55 -3.87 3.28 3.44
CA GLY A 55 -3.01 3.43 4.61
C GLY A 55 -3.64 2.84 5.87
N VAL A 56 -2.84 2.14 6.67
CA VAL A 56 -3.27 1.63 7.97
C VAL A 56 -3.46 2.80 8.94
N GLY A 57 -4.61 2.82 9.64
CA GLY A 57 -4.92 3.86 10.61
C GLY A 57 -5.42 5.18 10.01
N VAL A 58 -5.63 5.25 8.68
CA VAL A 58 -6.25 6.41 8.04
C VAL A 58 -7.75 6.40 8.30
N SER A 59 -8.20 7.21 9.26
CA SER A 59 -9.61 7.23 9.69
C SER A 59 -10.61 7.55 8.57
N GLY A 60 -10.20 8.33 7.56
CA GLY A 60 -11.03 8.65 6.39
C GLY A 60 -11.22 7.49 5.41
N GLN A 61 -10.50 6.39 5.58
CA GLN A 61 -10.63 5.15 4.80
C GLN A 61 -11.47 4.09 5.52
N ASN A 62 -11.94 4.42 6.73
CA ASN A 62 -12.61 3.49 7.61
C ASN A 62 -14.13 3.55 7.45
N TRP A 63 -14.65 2.91 6.40
CA TRP A 63 -16.08 2.96 6.06
C TRP A 63 -16.85 1.81 6.69
N ALA A 64 -18.06 2.01 7.19
CA ALA A 64 -18.96 0.92 7.57
C ALA A 64 -19.88 0.60 6.39
N PHE A 65 -19.72 -0.58 5.82
CA PHE A 65 -20.43 -0.95 4.60
C PHE A 65 -21.78 -1.57 4.89
N VAL A 66 -22.66 -1.45 3.91
CA VAL A 66 -23.99 -2.07 3.93
C VAL A 66 -23.85 -3.53 3.52
N GLN A 67 -23.89 -4.46 4.47
CA GLN A 67 -24.08 -5.90 4.21
C GLN A 67 -25.54 -6.33 4.44
N SER A 68 -26.46 -5.38 4.27
CA SER A 68 -27.89 -5.56 4.46
C SER A 68 -28.59 -5.63 3.10
N SER A 69 -29.67 -6.41 3.03
CA SER A 69 -30.63 -6.35 1.91
C SER A 69 -31.52 -5.11 1.96
N GLU A 70 -31.41 -4.30 3.03
CA GLU A 70 -32.09 -3.03 3.18
C GLU A 70 -31.14 -1.86 2.91
N PRO A 71 -31.62 -0.74 2.32
CA PRO A 71 -30.84 0.47 2.18
C PRO A 71 -30.32 0.97 3.52
N GLN A 72 -29.01 1.21 3.63
CA GLN A 72 -28.38 1.74 4.83
C GLN A 72 -27.37 2.83 4.47
N PRO A 73 -27.03 3.73 5.39
CA PRO A 73 -25.91 4.62 5.20
C PRO A 73 -24.57 3.88 5.21
N LEU A 74 -23.66 4.29 4.31
CA LEU A 74 -22.24 3.97 4.45
C LEU A 74 -21.60 5.01 5.34
N THR A 75 -21.23 4.65 6.57
CA THR A 75 -20.68 5.62 7.52
C THR A 75 -19.15 5.68 7.47
N VAL A 76 -18.55 6.79 7.87
CA VAL A 76 -17.11 6.99 8.00
C VAL A 76 -16.86 8.03 9.09
N LEU A 77 -15.66 8.05 9.68
CA LEU A 77 -15.27 9.05 10.70
C LEU A 77 -16.23 9.15 11.90
N GLY A 78 -17.01 8.09 12.16
CA GLY A 78 -17.95 7.97 13.27
C GLY A 78 -19.37 8.46 12.97
N ASP A 79 -19.52 9.69 12.45
CA ASP A 79 -20.83 10.36 12.30
C ASP A 79 -21.11 10.90 10.89
N LYS A 80 -20.25 10.58 9.92
CA LYS A 80 -20.39 10.98 8.53
C LYS A 80 -20.89 9.84 7.67
N CYS A 81 -21.61 10.18 6.63
CA CYS A 81 -22.23 9.27 5.68
C CYS A 81 -21.78 9.60 4.26
N LEU A 82 -21.62 8.58 3.42
CA LEU A 82 -21.48 8.77 1.98
C LEU A 82 -22.74 9.48 1.47
N ASP A 83 -22.54 10.51 0.65
CA ASP A 83 -23.60 11.42 0.26
C ASP A 83 -23.46 11.77 -1.22
N VAL A 84 -24.55 11.61 -1.96
CA VAL A 84 -24.67 12.13 -3.33
C VAL A 84 -24.95 13.62 -3.23
N ILE A 85 -24.04 14.45 -3.74
CA ILE A 85 -24.12 15.91 -3.66
C ILE A 85 -25.47 16.39 -4.16
N ASP A 86 -26.16 17.16 -3.30
CA ASP A 86 -27.48 17.74 -3.53
C ASP A 86 -28.59 16.73 -3.91
N GLY A 87 -28.34 15.43 -3.75
CA GLY A 87 -29.23 14.37 -4.23
C GLY A 87 -29.44 14.40 -5.75
N ASN A 88 -28.47 14.92 -6.52
CA ASN A 88 -28.58 15.01 -7.97
C ASN A 88 -28.36 13.63 -8.63
N ASN A 89 -29.32 13.20 -9.47
CA ASN A 89 -29.32 11.89 -10.13
C ASN A 89 -28.75 11.92 -11.56
N ALA A 90 -27.91 12.91 -11.87
CA ALA A 90 -27.14 12.94 -13.11
C ALA A 90 -25.89 12.05 -13.00
N ASP A 91 -25.57 11.34 -14.08
CA ASP A 91 -24.27 10.66 -14.22
C ASP A 91 -23.14 11.67 -14.05
N GLY A 92 -22.13 11.30 -13.27
CA GLY A 92 -21.00 12.15 -12.97
C GLY A 92 -21.19 13.07 -11.75
N THR A 93 -22.37 13.04 -11.10
CA THR A 93 -22.56 13.72 -9.81
C THR A 93 -21.55 13.18 -8.81
N LYS A 94 -20.79 14.07 -8.17
CA LYS A 94 -19.71 13.67 -7.26
C LYS A 94 -20.24 13.22 -5.91
N LEU A 95 -19.46 12.36 -5.25
CA LEU A 95 -19.71 11.91 -3.90
C LEU A 95 -18.93 12.79 -2.91
N GLN A 96 -19.57 13.04 -1.77
CA GLN A 96 -18.99 13.72 -0.61
C GLN A 96 -19.28 12.91 0.66
N ILE A 97 -18.69 13.33 1.77
CA ILE A 97 -19.21 12.98 3.08
C ILE A 97 -20.15 14.06 3.58
N TRP A 98 -21.21 13.67 4.26
CA TRP A 98 -22.08 14.60 4.97
C TRP A 98 -22.41 14.07 6.35
N THR A 99 -22.86 14.94 7.26
CA THR A 99 -23.39 14.47 8.54
C THR A 99 -24.52 13.48 8.27
N CYS A 100 -24.50 12.32 8.91
CA CYS A 100 -25.55 11.32 8.74
C CYS A 100 -26.91 11.87 9.13
N VAL A 101 -27.86 11.87 8.19
CA VAL A 101 -29.24 12.32 8.40
C VAL A 101 -30.17 11.11 8.31
N PRO A 102 -30.87 10.73 9.40
CA PRO A 102 -31.79 9.60 9.38
C PRO A 102 -32.84 9.72 8.26
N GLY A 103 -32.92 8.70 7.42
CA GLY A 103 -33.88 8.64 6.30
C GLY A 103 -33.54 9.51 5.09
N SER A 104 -32.36 10.16 5.06
CA SER A 104 -31.95 10.94 3.89
C SER A 104 -31.63 10.04 2.71
N THR A 105 -32.46 10.09 1.66
CA THR A 105 -32.36 9.16 0.54
C THR A 105 -31.06 9.28 -0.24
N ASN A 106 -30.44 10.46 -0.30
CA ASN A 106 -29.13 10.70 -0.93
C ASN A 106 -27.93 10.12 -0.14
N GLN A 107 -28.18 9.50 1.02
CA GLN A 107 -27.16 8.85 1.85
C GLN A 107 -27.37 7.34 2.00
N LEU A 108 -28.39 6.77 1.35
CA LEU A 108 -28.71 5.35 1.48
C LEU A 108 -28.20 4.57 0.28
N PHE A 109 -27.43 3.52 0.53
CA PHE A 109 -26.93 2.63 -0.51
C PHE A 109 -27.24 1.18 -0.15
N ILE A 110 -27.19 0.33 -1.17
CA ILE A 110 -27.51 -1.08 -1.06
C ILE A 110 -26.58 -1.89 -1.98
N PRO A 111 -26.14 -3.09 -1.58
CA PRO A 111 -25.49 -4.03 -2.49
C PRO A 111 -26.41 -4.37 -3.66
N PHE A 112 -25.91 -4.25 -4.88
CA PHE A 112 -26.65 -4.56 -6.12
C PHE A 112 -26.16 -5.85 -6.79
N ALA A 113 -24.87 -6.13 -6.70
CA ALA A 113 -24.21 -7.36 -7.13
C ALA A 113 -22.94 -7.56 -6.28
N ASP A 114 -22.20 -8.65 -6.51
CA ASP A 114 -20.92 -8.87 -5.83
C ASP A 114 -20.00 -7.65 -6.03
N SER A 115 -19.69 -6.95 -4.94
CA SER A 115 -18.84 -5.76 -4.92
C SER A 115 -19.40 -4.52 -5.63
N ILE A 116 -20.70 -4.44 -5.95
CA ILE A 116 -21.31 -3.22 -6.52
C ILE A 116 -22.29 -2.61 -5.52
N TYR A 117 -22.14 -1.30 -5.26
CA TYR A 117 -22.98 -0.55 -4.32
C TYR A 117 -23.80 0.48 -5.08
N GLN A 118 -25.11 0.31 -5.05
CA GLN A 118 -26.08 1.17 -5.70
C GLN A 118 -26.62 2.21 -4.72
N TRP A 119 -26.78 3.43 -5.19
CA TRP A 119 -27.56 4.46 -4.51
C TRP A 119 -29.04 4.04 -4.49
N ALA A 120 -29.55 3.76 -3.30
CA ALA A 120 -30.81 3.05 -3.12
C ALA A 120 -32.00 3.75 -3.78
N GLY A 121 -32.86 2.98 -4.45
CA GLY A 121 -34.01 3.49 -5.17
C GLY A 121 -33.67 4.15 -6.51
N THR A 122 -32.43 4.08 -6.97
CA THR A 122 -31.98 4.60 -8.27
C THR A 122 -31.26 3.52 -9.08
N ASN A 123 -30.90 3.81 -10.33
CA ASN A 123 -30.01 2.95 -11.15
C ASN A 123 -28.57 3.50 -11.18
N LYS A 124 -28.11 4.09 -10.06
CA LYS A 124 -26.77 4.69 -9.97
C LYS A 124 -25.90 3.94 -8.99
N CYS A 125 -24.67 3.71 -9.36
CA CYS A 125 -23.69 2.99 -8.57
C CYS A 125 -22.54 3.92 -8.22
N ILE A 126 -21.88 3.66 -7.09
CA ILE A 126 -20.59 4.28 -6.77
C ILE A 126 -19.65 3.95 -7.93
N ASP A 127 -18.96 4.96 -8.47
CA ASP A 127 -18.18 4.85 -9.70
C ASP A 127 -16.86 5.61 -9.58
N LEU A 128 -15.77 4.93 -9.92
CA LEU A 128 -14.46 5.53 -10.04
C LEU A 128 -14.45 6.41 -11.30
N THR A 129 -14.46 7.73 -11.10
CA THR A 129 -14.44 8.72 -12.19
C THR A 129 -13.35 8.39 -13.20
N ASP A 130 -13.76 8.13 -14.44
CA ASP A 130 -12.92 7.82 -15.59
C ASP A 130 -11.96 6.62 -15.39
N GLY A 131 -12.19 5.79 -14.37
CA GLY A 131 -11.28 4.71 -13.98
C GLY A 131 -9.91 5.18 -13.48
N ASN A 132 -9.77 6.48 -13.16
CA ASN A 132 -8.51 7.10 -12.77
C ASN A 132 -8.19 6.85 -11.29
N ILE A 133 -7.09 6.13 -11.03
CA ILE A 133 -6.66 5.76 -9.67
C ILE A 133 -5.71 6.78 -9.03
N SER A 134 -5.48 7.93 -9.67
CA SER A 134 -4.60 8.96 -9.11
C SER A 134 -5.17 9.51 -7.80
N ASN A 135 -4.29 9.67 -6.82
CA ASN A 135 -4.58 10.30 -5.54
C ASN A 135 -5.31 11.64 -5.71
N GLY A 136 -6.44 11.78 -5.03
CA GLY A 136 -7.31 12.96 -5.09
C GLY A 136 -8.40 12.91 -6.15
N ASN A 137 -8.47 11.89 -7.02
CA ASN A 137 -9.58 11.75 -7.97
C ASN A 137 -10.90 11.53 -7.21
N GLN A 138 -11.86 12.45 -7.37
CA GLN A 138 -13.14 12.38 -6.65
C GLN A 138 -14.06 11.32 -7.26
N VAL A 139 -14.63 10.47 -6.42
CA VAL A 139 -15.57 9.42 -6.80
C VAL A 139 -16.92 10.05 -7.18
N GLN A 140 -17.65 9.39 -8.07
CA GLN A 140 -18.93 9.86 -8.57
C GLN A 140 -19.99 8.77 -8.45
N ILE A 141 -21.21 9.13 -8.82
CA ILE A 141 -22.22 8.15 -9.20
C ILE A 141 -22.30 8.03 -10.72
N TRP A 142 -22.57 6.83 -11.21
CA TRP A 142 -22.80 6.56 -12.63
C TRP A 142 -23.83 5.46 -12.80
N THR A 143 -24.49 5.42 -13.96
CA THR A 143 -25.43 4.36 -14.32
C THR A 143 -24.80 2.98 -14.07
N CYS A 144 -25.49 2.14 -13.28
CA CYS A 144 -24.99 0.83 -12.89
C CYS A 144 -24.75 -0.08 -14.10
N ASP A 145 -23.57 -0.70 -14.17
CA ASP A 145 -23.17 -1.72 -15.14
C ASP A 145 -22.36 -2.81 -14.42
N SER A 146 -22.91 -4.03 -14.40
CA SER A 146 -22.28 -5.17 -13.72
C SER A 146 -20.94 -5.61 -14.32
N ASN A 147 -20.60 -5.14 -15.53
CA ASN A 147 -19.32 -5.43 -16.19
C ASN A 147 -18.33 -4.26 -16.10
N ASN A 148 -18.71 -3.15 -15.47
CA ASN A 148 -17.84 -1.99 -15.33
C ASN A 148 -16.93 -2.12 -14.11
N SER A 149 -15.64 -2.33 -14.33
CA SER A 149 -14.64 -2.42 -13.26
C SER A 149 -14.52 -1.17 -12.39
N ASN A 150 -14.96 -0.02 -12.89
CA ASN A 150 -14.95 1.24 -12.12
C ASN A 150 -16.04 1.27 -11.03
N GLN A 151 -17.03 0.37 -11.10
CA GLN A 151 -18.15 0.29 -10.16
C GLN A 151 -18.04 -0.91 -9.23
N MET A 152 -16.95 -1.66 -9.34
CA MET A 152 -16.66 -2.80 -8.49
C MET A 152 -15.72 -2.37 -7.37
N TRP A 153 -16.09 -2.76 -6.16
CA TRP A 153 -15.70 -2.13 -4.92
C TRP A 153 -15.69 -3.20 -3.83
N THR A 154 -14.53 -3.77 -3.54
CA THR A 154 -14.46 -4.86 -2.57
C THR A 154 -14.34 -4.31 -1.15
N ALA A 155 -15.22 -4.75 -0.25
CA ALA A 155 -15.07 -4.58 1.20
C ALA A 155 -14.03 -5.58 1.70
N ASN A 156 -12.79 -5.45 1.24
CA ASN A 156 -11.74 -6.24 1.83
C ASN A 156 -11.47 -5.61 3.19
N SER A 157 -11.46 -6.42 4.26
CA SER A 157 -10.50 -6.16 5.32
C SER A 157 -9.21 -5.89 4.57
N VAL A 158 -8.59 -4.73 4.78
CA VAL A 158 -7.15 -4.76 4.72
C VAL A 158 -6.75 -5.78 5.80
N SER A 159 -6.71 -7.07 5.43
CA SER A 159 -5.51 -7.83 5.70
C SER A 159 -4.43 -6.80 5.40
N PRO A 160 -3.60 -6.40 6.39
CA PRO A 160 -2.51 -5.48 6.10
C PRO A 160 -1.93 -5.92 4.76
N PRO A 161 -1.75 -5.01 3.77
CA PRO A 161 -1.10 -5.41 2.52
C PRO A 161 0.06 -6.28 2.94
N PRO A 162 0.11 -7.57 2.51
CA PRO A 162 0.86 -8.63 3.18
C PRO A 162 2.16 -8.01 3.64
N PRO A 163 2.39 -7.89 4.97
CA PRO A 163 3.15 -6.78 5.59
C PRO A 163 4.23 -6.40 4.62
N VAL A 164 4.10 -5.23 3.96
CA VAL A 164 4.90 -4.88 2.78
C VAL A 164 6.29 -5.39 3.07
N GLN A 165 6.71 -6.47 2.39
CA GLN A 165 7.78 -7.29 2.95
C GLN A 165 9.02 -6.42 3.01
N THR A 166 9.30 -5.91 4.20
CA THR A 166 10.44 -5.04 4.41
C THR A 166 11.62 -5.95 4.51
N VAL A 167 12.63 -5.61 3.74
CA VAL A 167 13.91 -6.28 3.81
C VAL A 167 14.92 -5.32 4.41
N ARG A 168 15.99 -5.92 4.90
CA ARG A 168 17.23 -5.25 5.25
C ARG A 168 18.27 -5.64 4.20
N LEU A 169 18.97 -4.63 3.70
CA LEU A 169 20.03 -4.80 2.72
C LEU A 169 21.38 -4.78 3.46
N LEU A 170 21.87 -5.96 3.84
CA LEU A 170 23.18 -6.12 4.48
C LEU A 170 24.28 -5.88 3.46
N ALA A 171 25.25 -5.03 3.77
CA ALA A 171 26.44 -4.87 2.93
C ALA A 171 27.33 -6.12 3.03
N THR A 172 27.56 -6.84 1.92
CA THR A 172 28.08 -8.22 1.97
C THR A 172 29.60 -8.36 1.93
N GLY A 173 30.34 -7.26 1.73
CA GLY A 173 31.75 -7.22 2.13
C GLY A 173 31.97 -7.43 3.63
N ALA A 174 30.90 -7.49 4.43
CA ALA A 174 30.91 -7.83 5.85
C ALA A 174 31.22 -9.30 6.19
N GLY A 175 31.58 -10.16 5.21
CA GLY A 175 32.15 -11.50 5.48
C GLY A 175 33.48 -11.50 6.27
N GLN A 176 33.97 -10.31 6.68
CA GLN A 176 35.20 -10.08 7.42
C GLN A 176 35.03 -9.16 8.66
N HIS A 177 33.83 -8.65 8.98
CA HIS A 177 33.69 -7.58 9.98
C HIS A 177 32.59 -7.82 11.03
N ALA A 178 32.93 -7.60 12.29
CA ALA A 178 32.21 -8.01 13.50
C ALA A 178 30.89 -7.25 13.80
N ALA A 179 30.37 -6.45 12.87
CA ALA A 179 29.09 -5.76 13.01
C ALA A 179 28.31 -5.81 11.68
N SER A 180 27.15 -6.48 11.69
CA SER A 180 26.23 -6.49 10.55
C SER A 180 25.69 -5.08 10.30
N VAL A 181 26.15 -4.44 9.22
CA VAL A 181 25.72 -3.09 8.82
C VAL A 181 24.84 -3.13 7.57
N CYS A 182 23.73 -2.42 7.64
CA CYS A 182 22.70 -2.42 6.62
C CYS A 182 22.56 -1.03 6.00
N MET A 183 22.10 -0.97 4.74
CA MET A 183 21.63 0.28 4.13
C MET A 183 20.54 0.89 5.01
N ALA A 184 20.68 2.18 5.31
CA ALA A 184 19.81 2.91 6.21
C ALA A 184 19.41 4.26 5.63
N ALA A 185 18.18 4.67 5.92
CA ALA A 185 17.72 6.04 5.83
C ALA A 185 17.70 6.63 7.26
N PRO A 186 18.73 7.39 7.67
CA PRO A 186 18.87 7.85 9.06
C PRO A 186 17.73 8.75 9.57
N SER A 187 16.98 9.34 8.65
CA SER A 187 15.81 10.18 8.93
C SER A 187 14.82 10.08 7.76
N ASN A 188 13.59 10.55 7.94
CA ASN A 188 12.55 10.56 6.91
C ASN A 188 12.45 11.89 6.12
N ALA A 189 13.46 12.77 6.24
CA ALA A 189 13.48 14.06 5.55
C ALA A 189 14.03 13.94 4.12
N ASP A 190 13.45 14.68 3.17
CA ASP A 190 13.97 14.78 1.81
C ASP A 190 15.42 15.28 1.82
N GLY A 191 16.26 14.61 1.04
CA GLY A 191 17.68 14.90 0.95
C GLY A 191 18.54 14.22 2.01
N THR A 192 17.96 13.43 2.93
CA THR A 192 18.73 12.65 3.89
C THR A 192 19.66 11.69 3.15
N THR A 193 20.96 11.80 3.39
CA THR A 193 21.96 10.89 2.82
C THR A 193 21.73 9.46 3.32
N VAL A 194 21.73 8.50 2.41
CA VAL A 194 21.67 7.08 2.75
C VAL A 194 23.05 6.63 3.22
N ALA A 195 23.10 5.91 4.34
CA ALA A 195 24.34 5.48 4.96
C ALA A 195 24.20 4.06 5.52
N LEU A 196 25.30 3.48 5.96
CA LEU A 196 25.30 2.25 6.72
C LEU A 196 24.87 2.51 8.16
N ALA A 197 24.03 1.65 8.72
CA ALA A 197 23.70 1.63 10.15
C ALA A 197 23.73 0.21 10.69
N SER A 198 23.61 0.04 12.01
CA SER A 198 23.45 -1.30 12.59
C SER A 198 22.19 -1.96 12.04
N CYS A 199 22.29 -3.19 11.54
CA CYS A 199 21.12 -3.95 11.05
C CYS A 199 20.06 -4.23 12.14
N GLY A 200 20.41 -4.01 13.42
CA GLY A 200 19.47 -4.08 14.55
C GLY A 200 18.67 -2.80 14.78
N ASP A 201 19.05 -1.68 14.18
CA ASP A 201 18.28 -0.43 14.23
C ASP A 201 17.13 -0.47 13.21
N LEU A 202 16.07 -1.18 13.56
CA LEU A 202 14.90 -1.39 12.70
C LEU A 202 14.16 -0.09 12.34
N SER A 203 14.49 1.05 12.95
CA SER A 203 13.85 2.33 12.64
C SER A 203 14.34 2.95 11.33
N THR A 204 15.53 2.56 10.85
CA THR A 204 16.19 3.19 9.70
C THR A 204 16.54 2.23 8.56
N VAL A 205 16.58 0.92 8.80
CA VAL A 205 17.15 -0.09 7.87
C VAL A 205 16.12 -0.92 7.09
N ASN A 206 14.82 -0.63 7.25
CA ASN A 206 13.75 -1.39 6.62
C ASN A 206 13.35 -0.75 5.28
N TRP A 207 13.44 -1.54 4.21
CA TRP A 207 13.19 -1.11 2.84
C TRP A 207 12.16 -2.00 2.16
N VAL A 208 11.34 -1.40 1.31
CA VAL A 208 10.43 -2.09 0.40
C VAL A 208 11.12 -2.20 -0.95
N LEU A 209 11.35 -3.43 -1.41
CA LEU A 209 11.89 -3.66 -2.75
C LEU A 209 10.83 -3.46 -3.84
N PRO A 210 11.24 -3.11 -5.07
CA PRO A 210 10.33 -3.06 -6.20
C PRO A 210 9.70 -4.43 -6.49
N PRO A 211 8.57 -4.46 -7.22
CA PRO A 211 7.94 -5.70 -7.62
C PRO A 211 8.88 -6.55 -8.50
N GLN A 212 8.76 -7.87 -8.36
CA GLN A 212 9.44 -8.83 -9.21
C GLN A 212 8.95 -8.68 -10.65
N GLY A 213 9.89 -8.57 -11.60
CA GLY A 213 9.58 -8.52 -13.02
C GLY A 213 9.28 -9.92 -13.59
N ALA A 214 9.13 -10.01 -14.92
CA ALA A 214 8.96 -11.29 -15.61
C ALA A 214 10.15 -12.24 -15.41
N ASN A 215 11.35 -11.70 -15.18
CA ASN A 215 12.52 -12.47 -14.77
C ASN A 215 12.51 -12.64 -13.24
N PRO A 216 12.49 -13.87 -12.71
CA PRO A 216 12.47 -14.10 -11.26
C PRO A 216 13.72 -13.63 -10.51
N ASN A 217 14.80 -13.35 -11.24
CA ASN A 217 16.06 -12.87 -10.70
C ASN A 217 16.18 -11.34 -10.74
N THR A 218 15.12 -10.61 -11.11
CA THR A 218 15.16 -9.16 -11.30
C THR A 218 13.92 -8.48 -10.74
N PHE A 219 14.15 -7.43 -9.95
CA PHE A 219 13.12 -6.55 -9.42
C PHE A 219 13.40 -5.14 -9.95
N THR A 220 12.41 -4.48 -10.54
CA THR A 220 12.61 -3.17 -11.17
C THR A 220 11.56 -2.17 -10.72
N GLY A 221 12.00 -1.01 -10.26
CA GLY A 221 11.15 0.07 -9.79
C GLY A 221 11.78 0.86 -8.66
N GLN A 222 10.97 1.56 -7.89
CA GLN A 222 11.42 2.29 -6.71
C GLN A 222 11.72 1.34 -5.55
N ILE A 223 12.84 1.60 -4.85
CA ILE A 223 13.11 1.04 -3.53
C ILE A 223 12.65 2.07 -2.51
N LYS A 224 11.71 1.71 -1.63
CA LYS A 224 11.04 2.67 -0.74
C LYS A 224 11.42 2.46 0.72
N THR A 225 11.33 3.52 1.52
CA THR A 225 11.31 3.39 2.99
C THR A 225 10.14 2.51 3.43
N ALA A 226 10.21 1.95 4.64
CA ALA A 226 9.18 1.05 5.18
C ALA A 226 7.76 1.63 5.16
N ASP A 227 7.62 2.95 5.32
CA ASP A 227 6.34 3.67 5.27
C ASP A 227 5.86 3.96 3.83
N GLY A 228 6.68 3.67 2.82
CA GLY A 228 6.40 3.89 1.41
C GLY A 228 6.48 5.35 0.94
N THR A 229 6.84 6.29 1.82
CA THR A 229 6.74 7.74 1.54
C THR A 229 7.97 8.34 0.88
N LYS A 230 9.12 7.64 0.96
CA LYS A 230 10.39 8.08 0.42
C LYS A 230 11.02 6.97 -0.40
N CYS A 231 11.80 7.35 -1.39
CA CYS A 231 12.44 6.48 -2.35
C CYS A 231 13.95 6.68 -2.31
N LEU A 232 14.70 5.59 -2.48
CA LEU A 232 16.14 5.67 -2.76
C LEU A 232 16.33 6.51 -4.02
N ASP A 233 17.18 7.51 -3.93
CA ASP A 233 17.29 8.59 -4.90
C ASP A 233 18.76 8.91 -5.17
N VAL A 234 19.09 9.05 -6.45
CA VAL A 234 20.38 9.60 -6.86
C VAL A 234 20.34 11.10 -6.68
N ARG A 235 21.15 11.63 -5.75
CA ARG A 235 21.18 13.05 -5.43
C ARG A 235 21.37 13.90 -6.68
N ASP A 236 20.44 14.82 -6.90
CA ASP A 236 20.38 15.74 -8.04
C ASP A 236 20.37 15.04 -9.42
N GLY A 237 20.10 13.73 -9.46
CA GLY A 237 20.20 12.91 -10.68
C GLY A 237 21.61 12.88 -11.28
N ASN A 238 22.65 13.15 -10.48
CA ASN A 238 24.03 13.24 -10.97
C ASN A 238 24.67 11.85 -11.14
N PRO A 239 25.09 11.45 -12.35
CA PRO A 239 25.67 10.13 -12.64
C PRO A 239 27.17 10.05 -12.37
N SER A 240 27.78 11.05 -11.75
CA SER A 240 29.22 11.01 -11.46
C SER A 240 29.54 9.96 -10.40
N ASN A 241 30.65 9.24 -10.57
CA ASN A 241 31.17 8.35 -9.53
C ASN A 241 31.45 9.15 -8.25
N GLY A 242 31.04 8.61 -7.12
CA GLY A 242 31.13 9.26 -5.82
C GLY A 242 29.95 10.18 -5.49
N ASN A 243 28.99 10.36 -6.40
CA ASN A 243 27.76 11.07 -6.06
C ASN A 243 27.01 10.31 -4.96
N LEU A 244 26.50 11.02 -3.96
CA LEU A 244 25.85 10.41 -2.81
C LEU A 244 24.44 9.95 -3.16
N LEU A 245 24.03 8.87 -2.51
CA LEU A 245 22.64 8.44 -2.49
C LEU A 245 21.91 9.16 -1.37
N GLN A 246 20.65 9.47 -1.60
CA GLN A 246 19.76 10.06 -0.63
C GLN A 246 18.42 9.36 -0.65
N ILE A 247 17.55 9.72 0.30
CA ILE A 247 16.12 9.51 0.14
C ILE A 247 15.44 10.82 -0.30
N TRP A 248 14.41 10.68 -1.10
CA TRP A 248 13.56 11.79 -1.52
C TRP A 248 12.12 11.32 -1.65
N SER A 249 11.16 12.23 -1.57
CA SER A 249 9.76 11.95 -1.85
C SER A 249 9.63 11.17 -3.17
N CYS A 250 8.88 10.08 -3.13
CA CYS A 250 8.71 9.21 -4.30
C CYS A 250 8.00 9.96 -5.43
N ILE A 251 8.61 9.98 -6.62
CA ILE A 251 8.06 10.60 -7.82
C ILE A 251 7.95 9.54 -8.91
N ASP A 252 6.71 9.21 -9.31
CA ASP A 252 6.46 8.21 -10.34
C ASP A 252 7.08 8.62 -11.68
N GLY A 253 7.74 7.67 -12.33
CA GLY A 253 8.42 7.88 -13.61
C GLY A 253 9.73 8.67 -13.52
N ASN A 254 10.14 9.13 -12.34
CA ASN A 254 11.42 9.82 -12.19
C ASN A 254 12.57 8.82 -12.26
N THR A 255 13.42 8.95 -13.27
CA THR A 255 14.47 7.97 -13.56
C THR A 255 15.53 7.89 -12.48
N ASN A 256 15.81 8.97 -11.74
CA ASN A 256 16.81 8.97 -10.66
C ASN A 256 16.35 8.22 -9.39
N GLN A 257 15.14 7.68 -9.38
CA GLN A 257 14.58 6.83 -8.32
C GLN A 257 14.23 5.41 -8.82
N LEU A 258 14.62 5.06 -10.05
CA LEU A 258 14.36 3.75 -10.63
C LEU A 258 15.58 2.84 -10.48
N TRP A 259 15.38 1.72 -9.79
CA TRP A 259 16.42 0.76 -9.47
C TRP A 259 16.08 -0.61 -10.04
N GLN A 260 17.13 -1.31 -10.43
CA GLN A 260 17.08 -2.72 -10.79
C GLN A 260 17.90 -3.51 -9.77
N VAL A 261 17.22 -4.34 -8.99
CA VAL A 261 17.83 -5.31 -8.09
C VAL A 261 18.01 -6.62 -8.85
N THR A 262 19.24 -7.09 -9.00
CA THR A 262 19.56 -8.30 -9.76
C THR A 262 20.21 -9.34 -8.86
N LYS A 263 19.63 -10.55 -8.83
CA LYS A 263 20.17 -11.71 -8.10
C LYS A 263 20.65 -12.78 -9.09
N PRO A 264 21.95 -12.95 -9.30
CA PRO A 264 22.46 -14.06 -10.13
C PRO A 264 22.08 -15.42 -9.55
N GLU A 265 21.72 -16.39 -10.39
CA GLU A 265 21.18 -17.71 -9.97
C GLU A 265 22.07 -18.47 -8.96
N ASN A 266 23.38 -18.30 -9.08
CA ASN A 266 24.36 -19.02 -8.27
C ASN A 266 24.89 -18.21 -7.07
N LEU A 267 24.33 -17.04 -6.80
CA LEU A 267 24.77 -16.16 -5.73
C LEU A 267 23.66 -15.91 -4.70
N THR A 268 24.09 -15.71 -3.45
CA THR A 268 23.21 -15.32 -2.34
C THR A 268 23.04 -13.82 -2.24
N THR A 269 23.85 -13.05 -2.97
CA THR A 269 23.88 -11.60 -2.98
C THR A 269 23.19 -11.02 -4.21
N VAL A 270 22.84 -9.75 -4.12
CA VAL A 270 22.25 -8.95 -5.19
C VAL A 270 23.11 -7.73 -5.49
N SER A 271 23.05 -7.26 -6.73
CA SER A 271 23.46 -5.90 -7.08
C SER A 271 22.23 -5.00 -7.20
N ILE A 272 22.40 -3.71 -6.87
CA ILE A 272 21.36 -2.70 -7.02
C ILE A 272 21.92 -1.65 -7.98
N SER A 273 21.31 -1.56 -9.17
CA SER A 273 21.78 -0.70 -10.26
C SER A 273 20.75 0.36 -10.61
N TRP A 274 21.21 1.54 -10.99
CA TRP A 274 20.37 2.63 -11.46
C TRP A 274 19.89 2.31 -12.88
N VAL A 275 18.57 2.22 -13.08
CA VAL A 275 17.97 1.82 -14.36
C VAL A 275 18.42 2.74 -15.50
N GLY A 276 18.93 2.13 -16.57
CA GLY A 276 19.43 2.85 -17.75
C GLY A 276 20.80 3.48 -17.56
N GLN A 277 21.47 3.27 -16.43
CA GLN A 277 22.82 3.74 -16.14
C GLN A 277 23.70 2.55 -15.73
N ASN A 278 24.99 2.60 -16.09
CA ASN A 278 25.96 1.60 -15.60
C ASN A 278 26.47 1.95 -14.19
N LYS A 279 25.55 2.28 -13.28
CA LYS A 279 25.88 2.72 -11.92
C LYS A 279 25.21 1.85 -10.87
N CYS A 280 25.96 1.51 -9.83
CA CYS A 280 25.55 0.63 -8.75
C CYS A 280 25.61 1.35 -7.41
N VAL A 281 24.75 0.92 -6.49
CA VAL A 281 24.81 1.32 -5.08
C VAL A 281 26.09 0.74 -4.48
N ASP A 282 26.93 1.62 -3.96
CA ASP A 282 28.31 1.34 -3.54
C ASP A 282 28.53 1.84 -2.11
N VAL A 283 29.14 1.00 -1.26
CA VAL A 283 29.64 1.43 0.05
C VAL A 283 30.88 2.27 -0.17
N LYS A 284 30.77 3.55 0.20
CA LYS A 284 31.82 4.53 -0.02
C LYS A 284 33.14 4.08 0.58
N ASP A 285 34.17 4.14 -0.26
CA ASP A 285 35.55 3.75 0.05
C ASP A 285 35.70 2.31 0.59
N GLY A 286 34.67 1.45 0.45
CA GLY A 286 34.65 0.11 1.02
C GLY A 286 34.67 0.08 2.55
N VAL A 287 34.19 1.13 3.22
CA VAL A 287 34.25 1.24 4.70
C VAL A 287 32.97 0.71 5.35
N TYR A 288 33.02 -0.45 6.00
CA TYR A 288 31.85 -1.12 6.59
C TYR A 288 31.59 -0.73 8.05
N THR A 289 31.43 0.57 8.32
CA THR A 289 31.09 1.08 9.66
C THR A 289 29.77 1.85 9.62
N ALA A 290 29.04 1.87 10.73
CA ALA A 290 27.86 2.70 10.84
C ALA A 290 28.24 4.18 10.64
N GLY A 291 27.45 4.89 9.84
CA GLY A 291 27.72 6.26 9.39
C GLY A 291 28.47 6.38 8.07
N THR A 292 28.95 5.28 7.46
CA THR A 292 29.52 5.35 6.11
C THR A 292 28.43 5.65 5.09
N ASP A 293 28.56 6.73 4.34
CA ASP A 293 27.62 7.07 3.27
C ASP A 293 27.60 6.03 2.15
N LEU A 294 26.47 5.91 1.47
CA LEU A 294 26.38 5.18 0.21
C LEU A 294 26.47 6.15 -0.97
N GLN A 295 27.11 5.67 -2.03
CA GLN A 295 27.37 6.44 -3.23
C GLN A 295 26.97 5.66 -4.48
N LEU A 296 26.95 6.35 -5.61
CA LEU A 296 27.01 5.73 -6.92
C LEU A 296 28.44 5.47 -7.34
N TRP A 297 28.66 4.31 -7.93
CA TRP A 297 29.90 3.99 -8.63
C TRP A 297 29.62 3.17 -9.89
N ASP A 298 30.56 3.10 -10.81
CA ASP A 298 30.45 2.19 -11.96
C ASP A 298 30.19 0.76 -11.46
N CYS A 299 29.19 0.10 -12.06
CA CYS A 299 28.91 -1.30 -11.77
C CYS A 299 30.09 -2.17 -12.23
N ASP A 300 30.59 -3.04 -11.36
CA ASP A 300 31.50 -4.10 -11.79
C ASP A 300 30.71 -5.23 -12.45
N PRO A 301 31.08 -5.66 -13.67
CA PRO A 301 30.46 -6.81 -14.32
C PRO A 301 30.75 -8.15 -13.64
N ASN A 302 31.74 -8.22 -12.73
CA ASN A 302 32.13 -9.44 -12.03
C ASN A 302 31.72 -9.41 -10.54
N PRO A 303 30.60 -10.06 -10.17
CA PRO A 303 30.12 -10.11 -8.79
C PRO A 303 30.99 -10.97 -7.86
N LEU A 304 32.07 -11.59 -8.34
CA LEU A 304 33.04 -12.35 -7.55
C LEU A 304 34.38 -11.63 -7.41
N ASN A 305 34.53 -10.42 -7.94
CA ASN A 305 35.73 -9.63 -7.77
C ASN A 305 35.91 -9.23 -6.29
N PRO A 306 36.98 -9.66 -5.60
CA PRO A 306 37.22 -9.31 -4.20
C PRO A 306 37.35 -7.80 -3.96
N SER A 307 37.65 -7.04 -5.01
CA SER A 307 37.81 -5.58 -4.97
C SER A 307 36.47 -4.83 -5.03
N ASN A 308 35.35 -5.53 -5.26
CA ASN A 308 34.03 -4.90 -5.49
C ASN A 308 32.90 -5.50 -4.63
N ILE A 309 33.26 -6.12 -3.51
CA ILE A 309 32.32 -6.60 -2.49
C ILE A 309 31.47 -5.48 -1.86
N ASN A 310 31.85 -4.22 -2.08
CA ASN A 310 31.16 -3.01 -1.62
C ASN A 310 29.95 -2.62 -2.48
N GLN A 311 29.66 -3.34 -3.56
CA GLN A 311 28.45 -3.15 -4.38
C GLN A 311 27.43 -4.29 -4.24
N LEU A 312 27.72 -5.26 -3.37
CA LEU A 312 26.94 -6.47 -3.19
C LEU A 312 26.16 -6.45 -1.88
N TRP A 313 24.90 -6.82 -1.96
CA TRP A 313 23.94 -6.73 -0.86
C TRP A 313 23.31 -8.09 -0.61
N SER A 314 23.07 -8.45 0.65
CA SER A 314 22.29 -9.62 0.99
C SER A 314 20.95 -9.14 1.52
N ILE A 315 19.88 -9.76 1.02
CA ILE A 315 18.52 -9.45 1.41
C ILE A 315 18.17 -10.32 2.63
N PHE A 316 17.77 -9.67 3.73
CA PHE A 316 17.31 -10.32 4.95
C PHE A 316 15.93 -9.81 5.34
N ASN A 317 15.09 -10.68 5.88
CA ASN A 317 13.83 -10.29 6.52
C ASN A 317 14.04 -10.00 8.01
#